data_AF-A0A1L8RK39-F1
#
_entry.id   AF-A0A1L8RK39-F1
#
_cell.length_a   1.000
_cell.length_b   1.000
_cell.length_c   1.000
_cell.angle_alpha   90.00
_cell.angle_beta   90.00
_cell.angle_gamma   90.00
#
_symmetry.space_group_name_H-M   'P 1'
#
loop_
_entity.id
_entity.type
_entity.pdbx_description
1 polymer ?
#
loop_
_entity_poly.entity_id
_entity_poly.type
_entity_poly.pdbx_seq_one_letter_code
_entity_poly.pdbx_strand_id
1 'polypeptide(L)'
;MKTYSFLYQAFIYALIMLLANGLAFLSPIPIPASVIGLILLFTALSTKIIRLEQVEGLANSLSNVITFLFVPSGISLINSLGIMQSAGIQIIFVILVATLALLGTTGWSAAFLLHVKDSLSRRKTEAGTIAKEAKEVRS
;
A
#
# COMPACT_ATOMS: atom_id res chain seq x y z
N MET A 1 -10.45 12.85 21.10
CA MET A 1 -10.28 11.84 20.03
C MET A 1 -11.67 11.37 19.63
N LYS A 2 -12.08 11.52 18.35
CA LYS A 2 -13.41 11.06 17.91
C LYS A 2 -13.34 9.54 17.73
N THR A 3 -13.93 8.79 18.65
CA THR A 3 -14.07 7.34 18.53
C THR A 3 -15.21 7.05 17.55
N TYR A 4 -14.88 6.55 16.37
CA TYR A 4 -15.88 6.09 15.41
C TYR A 4 -16.31 4.68 15.76
N SER A 5 -17.62 4.40 15.67
CA SER A 5 -18.14 3.05 15.90
C SER A 5 -17.57 2.08 14.88
N PHE A 6 -17.23 0.86 15.31
CA PHE A 6 -16.70 -0.20 14.45
C PHE A 6 -17.55 -0.41 13.19
N LEU A 7 -18.88 -0.36 13.32
CA LEU A 7 -19.81 -0.51 12.21
C LEU A 7 -19.64 0.58 11.13
N TYR A 8 -19.35 1.81 11.54
CA TYR A 8 -19.10 2.92 10.62
C TYR A 8 -17.79 2.73 9.86
N GLN A 9 -16.74 2.27 10.55
CA GLN A 9 -15.47 1.94 9.90
C GLN A 9 -15.65 0.80 8.89
N ALA A 10 -16.46 -0.22 9.24
CA ALA A 10 -16.76 -1.37 8.38
C ALA A 10 -17.49 -0.92 7.12
N PHE A 11 -18.45 -0.02 7.27
CA PHE A 11 -19.19 0.57 6.17
C PHE A 11 -18.28 1.30 5.18
N ILE A 12 -17.29 2.05 5.67
CA ILE A 12 -16.30 2.72 4.80
C ILE A 12 -15.52 1.68 3.98
N TYR A 13 -14.98 0.63 4.61
CA TYR A 13 -14.28 -0.43 3.90
C TYR A 13 -15.18 -1.13 2.87
N ALA A 14 -16.44 -1.41 3.23
CA ALA A 14 -17.42 -2.04 2.34
C ALA A 14 -17.73 -1.15 1.12
N LEU A 15 -17.95 0.15 1.33
CA LEU A 15 -18.20 1.10 0.25
C LEU A 15 -17.02 1.19 -0.72
N ILE A 16 -15.79 1.25 -0.18
CA ILE A 16 -14.57 1.30 -0.99
C ILE A 16 -14.39 0.01 -1.78
N MET A 17 -14.61 -1.15 -1.16
CA MET A 17 -14.53 -2.44 -1.86
C MET A 17 -15.59 -2.60 -2.93
N LEU A 18 -16.81 -2.09 -2.71
CA LEU A 18 -17.87 -2.08 -3.70
C LEU A 18 -17.47 -1.25 -4.93
N LEU A 19 -16.95 -0.04 -4.72
CA LEU A 19 -16.43 0.82 -5.78
C LEU A 19 -15.25 0.16 -6.50
N ALA A 20 -14.31 -0.41 -5.75
CA ALA A 20 -13.15 -1.07 -6.31
C ALA A 20 -13.51 -2.30 -7.15
N ASN A 21 -14.52 -3.07 -6.74
CA ASN A 21 -15.02 -4.20 -7.50
C ASN A 21 -15.73 -3.76 -8.79
N GLY A 22 -16.49 -2.67 -8.74
CA GLY A 22 -17.08 -2.05 -9.93
C GLY A 22 -16.02 -1.58 -10.93
N LEU A 23 -14.95 -0.95 -10.44
CA LEU A 23 -13.81 -0.54 -11.27
C LEU A 23 -13.02 -1.74 -11.81
N ALA A 24 -12.84 -2.79 -11.01
CA ALA A 24 -12.17 -4.01 -11.43
C ALA A 24 -12.89 -4.68 -12.60
N PHE A 25 -14.23 -4.67 -12.61
CA PHE A 25 -15.03 -5.23 -13.70
C PHE A 25 -14.88 -4.44 -15.01
N LEU A 26 -14.68 -3.13 -14.93
CA LEU A 26 -14.47 -2.27 -16.11
C LEU A 26 -13.02 -2.33 -16.62
N SER A 27 -12.08 -2.80 -15.80
CA SER A 27 -10.67 -2.91 -16.16
C SER A 27 -10.44 -4.13 -17.08
N PRO A 28 -9.78 -3.95 -18.24
CA PRO A 28 -9.39 -5.06 -19.11
C PRO A 28 -8.22 -5.89 -18.54
N ILE A 29 -7.59 -5.43 -17.46
CA ILE A 29 -6.46 -6.09 -16.79
C ILE A 29 -6.99 -6.76 -15.51
N PRO A 30 -6.63 -8.03 -15.23
CA PRO A 30 -7.07 -8.77 -14.03
C PRO A 30 -6.32 -8.28 -12.77
N ILE A 31 -6.63 -7.06 -12.34
CA ILE A 31 -6.12 -6.48 -11.09
C ILE A 31 -7.11 -6.86 -9.99
N PRO A 32 -6.67 -7.44 -8.86
CA PRO A 32 -7.56 -7.74 -7.75
C PRO A 32 -8.25 -6.47 -7.25
N ALA A 33 -9.56 -6.56 -6.98
CA ALA A 33 -10.33 -5.44 -6.45
C ALA A 33 -9.71 -4.87 -5.15
N SER A 34 -9.04 -5.69 -4.34
CA SER A 34 -8.34 -5.23 -3.13
C SER A 34 -7.23 -4.22 -3.40
N VAL A 35 -6.47 -4.38 -4.50
CA VAL A 35 -5.40 -3.46 -4.88
C VAL A 35 -5.99 -2.12 -5.33
N ILE A 36 -7.07 -2.15 -6.10
CA ILE A 36 -7.80 -0.94 -6.51
C ILE A 36 -8.37 -0.24 -5.27
N GLY A 37 -8.96 -1.00 -4.35
CA GLY A 37 -9.49 -0.48 -3.08
C GLY A 37 -8.42 0.17 -2.20
N LEU A 38 -7.21 -0.39 -2.16
CA LEU A 38 -6.07 0.21 -1.46
C LEU A 38 -5.73 1.59 -2.04
N ILE A 39 -5.62 1.71 -3.37
CA ILE A 39 -5.32 2.98 -4.05
C ILE A 39 -6.43 4.00 -3.81
N LEU A 40 -7.70 3.57 -3.84
CA LEU A 40 -8.85 4.42 -3.63
C LEU A 40 -8.91 4.94 -2.18
N LEU A 41 -8.72 4.06 -1.19
CA LEU A 41 -8.66 4.44 0.22
C LEU A 41 -7.47 5.37 0.48
N PHE A 42 -6.29 5.07 -0.06
CA PHE A 42 -5.10 5.91 0.06
C PHE A 42 -5.32 7.32 -0.51
N THR A 43 -6.00 7.42 -1.65
CA THR A 43 -6.36 8.70 -2.27
C THR A 43 -7.38 9.47 -1.43
N ALA A 44 -8.38 8.78 -0.87
CA ALA A 44 -9.38 9.37 0.02
C ALA A 44 -8.77 9.88 1.34
N LEU A 45 -7.74 9.20 1.85
CA LEU A 45 -6.94 9.65 3.00
C LEU A 45 -6.08 10.86 2.64
N SER A 46 -5.41 10.83 1.48
CA SER A 46 -4.56 11.92 1.01
C SER A 46 -5.34 13.22 0.75
N THR A 47 -6.57 13.11 0.24
CA THR A 47 -7.48 14.24 0.02
C THR A 47 -8.18 14.71 1.30
N LYS A 48 -7.92 14.07 2.46
CA LYS A 48 -8.58 14.31 3.76
C LYS A 48 -10.11 14.18 3.73
N ILE A 49 -10.69 13.54 2.71
CA ILE A 49 -12.12 13.20 2.67
C ILE A 49 -12.44 12.22 3.80
N ILE A 50 -11.54 11.24 3.99
CA ILE A 50 -11.59 10.26 5.07
C ILE A 50 -10.42 10.53 6.00
N ARG A 51 -10.69 10.63 7.30
CA ARG A 51 -9.64 10.77 8.31
C ARG A 51 -9.15 9.40 8.76
N LEU A 52 -7.87 9.29 9.11
CA LEU A 52 -7.26 8.03 9.52
C LEU A 52 -8.00 7.37 10.69
N GLU A 53 -8.49 8.18 11.65
CA GLU A 53 -9.21 7.67 12.83
C GLU A 53 -10.54 6.97 12.46
N GLN A 54 -11.07 7.21 11.26
CA GLN A 54 -12.30 6.57 10.76
C GLN A 54 -12.08 5.14 10.26
N VAL A 55 -10.84 4.72 10.01
CA VAL A 55 -10.54 3.43 9.38
C VAL A 55 -9.49 2.62 10.12
N GLU A 56 -8.67 3.26 10.95
CA GLU A 56 -7.55 2.64 11.67
C GLU A 56 -7.98 1.57 12.68
N GLY A 57 -9.07 1.81 13.43
CA GLY A 57 -9.55 0.88 14.45
C GLY A 57 -9.83 -0.51 13.87
N LEU A 58 -10.61 -0.54 12.79
CA LEU A 58 -10.97 -1.77 12.10
C LEU A 58 -9.77 -2.38 11.35
N ALA A 59 -8.90 -1.55 10.76
CA ALA A 59 -7.65 -2.02 10.16
C ALA A 59 -6.79 -2.79 11.16
N ASN A 60 -6.62 -2.24 12.37
CA ASN A 60 -5.85 -2.86 13.44
C ASN A 60 -6.52 -4.16 13.94
N SER A 61 -7.84 -4.18 14.10
CA SER A 61 -8.58 -5.40 14.45
C SER A 61 -8.40 -6.50 13.40
N LEU A 62 -8.50 -6.17 12.11
CA LEU A 62 -8.30 -7.12 11.02
C LEU A 62 -6.85 -7.60 10.95
N SER A 63 -5.88 -6.70 11.10
CA SER A 63 -4.45 -7.05 11.10
C SER A 63 -4.11 -8.03 12.21
N ASN A 64 -4.69 -7.85 13.40
CA ASN A 64 -4.48 -8.77 14.52
C ASN A 64 -4.98 -10.20 14.24
N VAL A 65 -6.03 -10.37 13.42
CA VAL A 65 -6.55 -11.71 13.05
C VAL A 65 -5.83 -12.32 11.86
N ILE A 66 -4.99 -11.58 11.12
CA ILE A 66 -4.25 -12.11 9.96
C ILE A 66 -3.40 -13.33 10.36
N THR A 67 -2.67 -13.26 11.48
CA THR A 67 -1.87 -14.38 12.00
C THR A 67 -2.74 -15.60 12.29
N PHE A 68 -3.92 -15.40 12.87
CA PHE A 68 -4.88 -16.47 13.14
C PHE A 68 -5.41 -17.11 11.85
N LEU A 69 -5.65 -16.32 10.79
CA LEU A 69 -6.08 -16.84 9.48
C LEU A 69 -4.96 -17.59 8.73
N PHE A 70 -3.69 -17.31 9.02
CA PHE A 70 -2.55 -18.02 8.43
C PHE A 70 -2.37 -19.44 8.97
N VAL A 71 -2.68 -19.69 10.25
CA VAL A 71 -2.55 -21.02 10.87
C VAL A 71 -3.33 -22.12 10.13
N PRO A 72 -4.66 -22.01 9.90
CA PRO A 72 -5.42 -23.04 9.20
C PRO A 72 -5.00 -23.19 7.73
N SER A 73 -4.60 -22.08 7.09
CA SER A 73 -4.07 -22.09 5.72
C SER A 73 -2.76 -22.88 5.62
N GLY A 74 -1.86 -22.73 6.60
CA GLY A 74 -0.61 -23.48 6.69
C GLY A 74 -0.82 -24.97 7.00
N ILE A 75 -1.78 -25.30 7.86
CA ILE A 75 -2.12 -26.71 8.16
C ILE A 75 -2.70 -27.41 6.91
N SER A 76 -3.49 -26.70 6.09
CA SER A 76 -3.98 -27.27 4.83
C SER A 76 -2.85 -27.58 3.84
N LEU A 77 -1.80 -26.75 3.85
CA LEU A 77 -0.62 -26.94 3.00
C LEU A 77 0.18 -28.18 3.42
N ILE A 78 0.42 -28.39 4.73
CA ILE A 78 1.16 -29.56 5.21
C ILE A 78 0.38 -30.87 4.96
N ASN A 79 -0.96 -30.84 4.99
CA ASN A 79 -1.76 -32.03 4.64
C ASN A 79 -1.64 -32.43 3.15
N SER A 80 -1.18 -31.51 2.30
CA SER A 80 -0.89 -31.74 0.87
C SER A 80 0.56 -32.22 0.63
N LEU A 81 1.06 -33.08 1.53
CA LEU A 81 2.48 -33.43 1.68
C LEU A 81 3.12 -34.04 0.42
N GLY A 82 2.34 -34.71 -0.43
CA GLY A 82 2.83 -35.32 -1.68
C GLY A 82 3.36 -34.31 -2.70
N ILE A 83 2.72 -33.13 -2.81
CA ILE A 83 3.18 -32.05 -3.69
C ILE A 83 4.41 -31.37 -3.07
N MET A 84 4.41 -31.24 -1.74
CA MET A 84 5.48 -30.58 -1.00
C MET A 84 6.80 -31.37 -1.03
N GLN A 85 6.75 -32.70 -1.04
CA GLN A 85 7.94 -33.54 -1.19
C GLN A 85 8.57 -33.45 -2.59
N SER A 86 7.76 -33.40 -3.65
CA SER A 86 8.27 -33.34 -5.03
C SER A 86 8.69 -31.93 -5.46
N ALA A 87 8.01 -30.88 -4.97
CA ALA A 87 8.18 -29.50 -5.45
C ALA A 87 8.64 -28.52 -4.36
N GLY A 88 8.85 -28.96 -3.11
CA GLY A 88 9.19 -28.08 -1.99
C GLY A 88 10.44 -27.22 -2.23
N ILE A 89 11.48 -27.80 -2.79
CA ILE A 89 12.72 -27.09 -3.15
C ILE A 89 12.46 -26.04 -4.23
N GLN A 90 11.65 -26.37 -5.25
CA GLN A 90 11.28 -25.45 -6.31
C GLN A 90 10.43 -24.28 -5.76
N ILE A 91 9.51 -24.55 -4.82
CA ILE A 91 8.69 -23.53 -4.16
C ILE A 91 9.57 -22.57 -3.36
N ILE A 92 10.50 -23.09 -2.55
CA ILE A 92 11.42 -22.26 -1.77
C ILE A 92 12.27 -21.37 -2.68
N PHE A 93 12.78 -21.93 -3.78
CA PHE A 93 13.55 -21.16 -4.75
C PHE A 93 12.71 -20.04 -5.39
N VAL A 94 11.49 -20.35 -5.82
CA VAL A 94 10.56 -19.35 -6.39
C VAL A 94 10.22 -18.26 -5.36
N ILE A 95 9.96 -18.61 -4.11
CA ILE A 95 9.67 -17.64 -3.04
C ILE A 95 10.88 -16.72 -2.82
N LEU A 96 12.08 -17.27 -2.73
CA LEU A 96 13.30 -16.48 -2.55
C LEU A 96 13.51 -15.50 -3.71
N VAL A 97 13.44 -16.00 -4.95
CA VAL A 97 13.62 -15.17 -6.14
C VAL A 97 12.53 -14.10 -6.22
N ALA A 98 11.25 -14.45 -6.01
CA ALA A 98 10.15 -13.50 -6.03
C ALA A 98 10.27 -12.45 -4.93
N THR A 99 10.72 -12.83 -3.73
CA THR A 99 10.93 -11.91 -2.61
C THR A 99 12.06 -10.93 -2.91
N LEU A 100 13.21 -11.42 -3.41
CA LEU A 100 14.33 -10.58 -3.80
C LEU A 100 13.97 -9.65 -4.96
N ALA A 101 13.24 -10.15 -5.95
CA ALA A 101 12.74 -9.35 -7.06
C ALA A 101 11.80 -8.25 -6.56
N LEU A 102 10.81 -8.59 -5.72
CA LEU A 102 9.86 -7.63 -5.16
C LEU A 102 10.55 -6.55 -4.33
N LEU A 103 11.51 -6.94 -3.47
CA LEU A 103 12.30 -6.00 -2.68
C LEU A 103 13.16 -5.10 -3.58
N GLY A 104 13.81 -5.67 -4.59
CA GLY A 104 14.62 -4.93 -5.56
C GLY A 104 13.80 -3.91 -6.35
N THR A 105 12.65 -4.32 -6.90
CA THR A 105 11.77 -3.42 -7.66
C THR A 105 11.15 -2.34 -6.78
N THR A 106 10.77 -2.67 -5.54
CA THR A 106 10.22 -1.71 -4.57
C THR A 106 11.28 -0.70 -4.15
N GLY A 107 12.49 -1.17 -3.84
CA GLY A 107 13.63 -0.33 -3.50
C GLY A 107 14.03 0.59 -4.64
N TRP A 108 14.06 0.08 -5.87
CA TRP A 108 14.36 0.89 -7.06
C TRP A 108 13.28 1.94 -7.31
N SER A 109 12.00 1.58 -7.16
CA SER A 109 10.88 2.53 -7.28
C SER A 109 10.97 3.65 -6.24
N ALA A 110 11.31 3.32 -5.00
CA ALA A 110 11.53 4.30 -3.94
C ALA A 110 12.75 5.21 -4.23
N ALA A 111 13.87 4.64 -4.68
CA ALA A 111 15.07 5.39 -5.04
C ALA A 111 14.84 6.33 -6.23
N PHE A 112 14.03 5.90 -7.21
CA PHE A 112 13.62 6.73 -8.33
C PHE A 112 12.78 7.94 -7.86
N LEU A 113 11.78 7.69 -7.01
CA LEU A 113 10.95 8.75 -6.41
C LEU A 113 11.78 9.77 -5.61
N LEU A 114 12.81 9.31 -4.89
CA LEU A 114 13.71 10.18 -4.14
C LEU A 114 14.57 11.06 -5.06
N HIS A 115 15.16 10.51 -6.12
CA HIS A 115 15.95 11.28 -7.09
C HIS A 115 15.14 12.38 -7.79
N VAL A 116 13.88 12.08 -8.15
CA VAL A 116 12.98 13.07 -8.75
C VAL A 116 12.66 14.20 -7.76
N LYS A 117 12.45 13.86 -6.48
CA LYS A 117 12.16 14.86 -5.44
C LYS A 117 13.36 15.75 -5.13
N ASP A 118 14.58 15.20 -5.13
CA ASP A 118 15.81 15.94 -4.85
C ASP A 118 16.08 17.03 -5.89
N SER A 119 15.78 16.72 -7.16
CA SER A 119 15.89 17.66 -8.29
C SER A 119 14.93 18.85 -8.17
N LEU A 120 13.75 18.63 -7.58
CA LEU A 120 12.75 19.67 -7.34
C LEU A 120 13.04 20.47 -6.06
N SER A 121 13.59 19.83 -5.03
CA SER A 121 13.91 20.47 -3.75
C SER A 121 15.10 21.43 -3.88
N ARG A 122 16.13 21.09 -4.67
CA ARG A 122 17.25 22.01 -5.00
C ARG A 122 16.77 23.29 -5.69
N ARG A 123 15.86 23.18 -6.65
CA ARG A 123 15.30 24.33 -7.36
C ARG A 123 14.49 25.27 -6.46
N LYS A 124 13.78 24.72 -5.46
CA LYS A 124 13.02 25.53 -4.49
C LYS A 124 13.96 26.30 -3.54
N THR A 125 15.08 25.71 -3.16
CA THR A 125 16.11 26.35 -2.34
C THR A 125 16.87 27.42 -3.13
N GLU A 126 17.29 27.14 -4.37
CA GLU A 126 17.96 28.11 -5.25
C GLU A 126 17.06 29.31 -5.58
N ALA A 127 15.78 29.08 -5.90
CA ALA A 127 14.81 30.16 -6.11
C ALA A 127 14.53 30.99 -4.85
N GLY A 128 14.56 30.37 -3.67
CA GLY A 128 14.42 31.04 -2.37
C GLY A 128 15.59 31.95 -2.02
N THR A 129 16.82 31.55 -2.37
CA THR A 129 18.04 32.35 -2.16
C THR A 129 18.10 33.54 -3.11
N ILE A 130 17.82 33.33 -4.40
CA ILE A 130 17.82 34.40 -5.41
C ILE A 130 16.73 35.45 -5.12
N ALA A 131 15.55 35.04 -4.67
CA ALA A 131 14.49 35.96 -4.24
C ALA A 131 14.88 36.79 -3.00
N LYS A 132 15.76 36.25 -2.15
CA LYS A 132 16.28 36.94 -0.96
C LYS A 132 17.33 37.98 -1.35
N GLU A 133 18.30 37.61 -2.20
CA GLU A 133 19.33 38.52 -2.71
C GLU A 133 18.75 39.66 -3.55
N ALA A 134 17.76 39.39 -4.41
CA ALA A 134 17.09 40.42 -5.20
C ALA A 134 16.32 41.45 -4.36
N LYS A 135 15.93 41.07 -3.12
CA LYS A 135 15.25 41.95 -2.17
C LYS A 135 16.22 42.78 -1.34
N GLU A 136 17.42 42.26 -1.10
CA GLU A 136 18.49 42.93 -0.35
C GLU A 136 19.22 43.99 -1.19
N VAL A 137 19.42 43.74 -2.49
CA VAL A 137 20.05 44.69 -3.43
C VAL A 137 19.14 45.89 -3.79
N ARG A 138 17.83 45.77 -3.55
CA ARG A 138 16.83 46.82 -3.84
C ARG A 138 16.50 47.69 -2.60
N SER A 139 17.13 47.41 -1.47
CA SER A 139 17.10 48.19 -0.23
C SER A 139 18.30 49.12 -0.16
#